data_AF-A0A285UZS3-F1
#
_entry.id   AF-A0A285UZS3-F1
#
_cell.length_a   1.000
_cell.length_b   1.000
_cell.length_c   1.000
_cell.angle_alpha   90.00
_cell.angle_beta   90.00
_cell.angle_gamma   90.00
#
_symmetry.space_group_name_H-M   'P 1'
#
loop_
_entity.id
_entity.type
_entity.pdbx_description
1 polymer ?
#
loop_
_entity_poly.entity_id
_entity_poly.type
_entity_poly.pdbx_seq_one_letter_code
_entity_poly.pdbx_strand_id
1 'polypeptide(L)'
;MNEDEQGVVFPAGPDGRRSTAALGRAVTADALRAVDAAGALAAERETNWRGGYLTHFRRLVEAGLPSAAAARAIADAGLTSLHERMRVAGPDGETPLDGLTTAPAGRALHTVEVRGSAEPERELSLPFHGGRLRGDALLRQLDAWVAAGVVEPSCAEAVRTVAAHPEWLALPDSTVVVLGAGAEMGPLTALLRWGARVAGVDLPRAPLWERVLDTARSSAGTLLVPVDEAAADVDPASAGADLITEVPSVADWSAALPGRLVLGNYVYADGATNVRVSTAVDALTVRLAAARPEAALAFLATPTDVFAVPADAVAQSVQAYAERSRGAKLLGRPLRTVSGGRLLQRAYVPGTDPGIADSLVAQQGPNYALAKRLQRWRATTARAAGTTVSMNVAPPTRTRSVVKNRALAAAYAGAHRFGVEIFEPATSNVLMAALLVHDLHTGGGPAHEHPWQDESYEAAHGGLWRTAYAPRSALGLAALLGYGAARG
;
A
#
# COMPACT_ATOMS: atom_id res chain seq x y z
N MET A 1 -19.58 -17.71 -18.66
CA MET A 1 -18.26 -17.16 -18.30
C MET A 1 -18.13 -17.29 -16.80
N ASN A 2 -16.98 -17.74 -16.30
CA ASN A 2 -16.74 -17.74 -14.85
C ASN A 2 -16.64 -16.27 -14.38
N GLU A 3 -17.11 -15.90 -13.18
CA GLU A 3 -16.98 -14.50 -12.68
C GLU A 3 -15.51 -14.02 -12.68
N ASP A 4 -14.57 -14.96 -12.56
CA ASP A 4 -13.14 -14.72 -12.66
C ASP A 4 -12.62 -14.32 -14.06
N GLU A 5 -13.50 -14.29 -15.07
CA GLU A 5 -13.16 -14.03 -16.47
C GLU A 5 -13.80 -12.74 -17.02
N GLN A 6 -14.51 -11.94 -16.21
CA GLN A 6 -15.10 -10.67 -16.64
C GLN A 6 -14.31 -9.45 -16.15
N GLY A 7 -14.49 -8.31 -16.84
CA GLY A 7 -13.82 -7.05 -16.54
C GLY A 7 -12.32 -7.11 -16.82
N VAL A 8 -11.51 -6.47 -16.00
CA VAL A 8 -10.05 -6.48 -16.16
C VAL A 8 -9.47 -7.90 -15.94
N VAL A 9 -8.82 -8.43 -16.97
CA VAL A 9 -8.25 -9.79 -17.01
C VAL A 9 -6.82 -9.80 -17.56
N PHE A 10 -6.07 -10.84 -17.20
CA PHE A 10 -4.75 -11.13 -17.77
C PHE A 10 -4.89 -11.51 -19.25
N PRO A 11 -3.90 -11.23 -20.12
CA PRO A 11 -3.97 -11.67 -21.51
C PRO A 11 -4.02 -13.20 -21.62
N ALA A 12 -4.83 -13.70 -22.57
CA ALA A 12 -4.82 -15.11 -22.95
C ALA A 12 -3.52 -15.43 -23.73
N GLY A 13 -2.87 -16.54 -23.38
CA GLY A 13 -1.75 -17.07 -24.13
C GLY A 13 -2.19 -17.77 -25.42
N PRO A 14 -1.24 -18.25 -26.25
CA PRO A 14 -1.54 -19.01 -27.47
C PRO A 14 -2.35 -20.30 -27.22
N ASP A 15 -2.27 -20.84 -26.00
CA ASP A 15 -3.02 -22.01 -25.53
C ASP A 15 -4.38 -21.65 -24.91
N GLY A 16 -4.80 -20.39 -25.00
CA GLY A 16 -6.01 -19.84 -24.39
C GLY A 16 -5.90 -19.62 -22.87
N ARG A 17 -4.80 -19.99 -22.22
CA ARG A 17 -4.66 -19.86 -20.76
C ARG A 17 -4.13 -18.50 -20.36
N ARG A 18 -4.63 -17.97 -19.23
CA ARG A 18 -4.22 -16.69 -18.66
C ARG A 18 -3.11 -16.89 -17.62
N SER A 19 -1.87 -16.62 -18.00
CA SER A 19 -0.70 -16.84 -17.13
C SER A 19 -0.27 -15.57 -16.40
N THR A 20 -0.51 -15.53 -15.08
CA THR A 20 -0.04 -14.43 -14.21
C THR A 20 1.48 -14.35 -14.13
N ALA A 21 2.18 -15.50 -14.21
CA ALA A 21 3.62 -15.56 -14.22
C ALA A 21 4.21 -14.99 -15.52
N ALA A 22 3.60 -15.30 -16.67
CA ALA A 22 4.05 -14.74 -17.96
C ALA A 22 3.88 -13.22 -17.98
N LEU A 23 2.74 -12.70 -17.49
CA LEU A 23 2.53 -11.25 -17.37
C LEU A 23 3.57 -10.61 -16.46
N GLY A 24 3.71 -11.08 -15.21
CA GLY A 24 4.61 -10.45 -14.24
C GLY A 24 6.07 -10.43 -14.71
N ARG A 25 6.50 -11.50 -15.38
CA ARG A 25 7.82 -11.60 -15.99
C ARG A 25 8.02 -10.56 -17.10
N ALA A 26 7.06 -10.47 -18.01
CA ALA A 26 7.11 -9.55 -19.14
C ALA A 26 7.07 -8.09 -18.69
N VAL A 27 6.20 -7.73 -17.75
CA VAL A 27 6.11 -6.37 -17.21
C VAL A 27 7.40 -5.96 -16.49
N THR A 28 7.99 -6.87 -15.70
CA THR A 28 9.26 -6.58 -15.02
C THR A 28 10.41 -6.40 -16.02
N ALA A 29 10.43 -7.21 -17.07
CA ALA A 29 11.42 -7.06 -18.14
C ALA A 29 11.26 -5.75 -18.90
N ASP A 30 10.03 -5.40 -19.27
CA ASP A 30 9.71 -4.17 -19.99
C ASP A 30 10.11 -2.93 -19.17
N ALA A 31 9.80 -2.94 -17.87
CA ALA A 31 10.19 -1.87 -16.93
C ALA A 31 11.71 -1.68 -16.87
N LEU A 32 12.50 -2.76 -16.92
CA LEU A 32 13.96 -2.69 -16.88
C LEU A 32 14.59 -2.33 -18.23
N ARG A 33 13.91 -2.55 -19.36
CA ARG A 33 14.57 -2.67 -20.68
C ARG A 33 15.40 -1.46 -21.08
N ALA A 34 14.90 -0.24 -20.83
CA ALA A 34 15.58 0.99 -21.20
C ALA A 34 16.76 1.35 -20.27
N VAL A 35 16.77 0.84 -19.04
CA VAL A 35 17.70 1.26 -17.99
C VAL A 35 18.72 0.17 -17.66
N ASP A 36 18.30 -1.10 -17.71
CA ASP A 36 19.10 -2.28 -17.42
C ASP A 36 18.70 -3.44 -18.35
N ALA A 37 19.20 -3.39 -19.59
CA ALA A 37 18.94 -4.40 -20.61
C ALA A 37 19.35 -5.82 -20.18
N ALA A 38 20.42 -5.96 -19.39
CA ALA A 38 20.84 -7.26 -18.85
C ALA A 38 19.83 -7.78 -17.81
N GLY A 39 19.25 -6.89 -17.00
CA GLY A 39 18.18 -7.19 -16.05
C GLY A 39 16.89 -7.57 -16.73
N ALA A 40 16.53 -6.86 -17.80
CA ALA A 40 15.38 -7.21 -18.62
C ALA A 40 15.51 -8.63 -19.20
N LEU A 41 16.64 -8.95 -19.82
CA LEU A 41 16.90 -10.30 -20.36
C LEU A 41 16.89 -11.39 -19.27
N ALA A 42 17.41 -11.08 -18.08
CA ALA A 42 17.39 -12.01 -16.95
C ALA A 42 15.96 -12.26 -16.47
N ALA A 43 15.12 -11.23 -16.38
CA ALA A 43 13.71 -11.36 -16.05
C ALA A 43 12.98 -12.19 -17.12
N GLU A 44 13.13 -11.88 -18.40
CA GLU A 44 12.48 -12.62 -19.51
C GLU A 44 12.78 -14.13 -19.50
N ARG A 45 14.01 -14.49 -19.14
CA ARG A 45 14.50 -15.88 -19.12
C ARG A 45 14.25 -16.59 -17.80
N GLU A 46 13.63 -15.93 -16.82
CA GLU A 46 13.28 -16.56 -15.55
C GLU A 46 12.27 -17.70 -15.76
N THR A 47 12.71 -18.92 -15.45
CA THR A 47 11.91 -20.14 -15.62
C THR A 47 11.12 -20.49 -14.36
N ASN A 48 11.58 -20.05 -13.18
CA ASN A 48 10.91 -20.25 -11.90
C ASN A 48 10.40 -18.92 -11.33
N TRP A 49 9.49 -18.25 -12.04
CA TRP A 49 8.97 -16.94 -11.66
C TRP A 49 8.43 -16.90 -10.21
N ARG A 50 7.79 -17.99 -9.76
CA ARG A 50 7.22 -18.08 -8.41
C ARG A 50 8.24 -17.86 -7.29
N GLY A 51 9.50 -18.25 -7.50
CA GLY A 51 10.60 -18.02 -6.55
C GLY A 51 11.57 -16.92 -6.97
N GLY A 52 11.86 -16.83 -8.28
CA GLY A 52 12.87 -15.95 -8.86
C GLY A 52 12.48 -14.47 -8.89
N TYR A 53 11.18 -14.14 -8.82
CA TYR A 53 10.71 -12.74 -8.87
C TYR A 53 11.39 -11.83 -7.85
N LEU A 54 11.76 -12.35 -6.67
CA LEU A 54 12.39 -11.58 -5.59
C LEU A 54 13.64 -10.83 -6.08
N THR A 55 14.49 -11.51 -6.85
CA THR A 55 15.71 -10.93 -7.39
C THR A 55 15.40 -9.82 -8.41
N HIS A 56 14.41 -10.05 -9.27
CA HIS A 56 14.04 -9.10 -10.32
C HIS A 56 13.33 -7.86 -9.75
N PHE A 57 12.53 -8.01 -8.71
CA PHE A 57 11.91 -6.88 -8.01
C PHE A 57 12.91 -6.04 -7.22
N ARG A 58 13.93 -6.66 -6.63
CA ARG A 58 15.06 -5.92 -6.06
C ARG A 58 15.80 -5.14 -7.13
N ARG A 59 16.03 -5.76 -8.28
CA ARG A 59 16.73 -5.15 -9.42
C ARG A 59 16.01 -3.93 -10.00
N LEU A 60 14.67 -3.90 -9.99
CA LEU A 60 13.89 -2.70 -10.35
C LEU A 60 14.27 -1.47 -9.51
N VAL A 61 14.56 -1.66 -8.22
CA VAL A 61 14.99 -0.57 -7.35
C VAL A 61 16.44 -0.23 -7.64
N GLU A 62 17.34 -1.22 -7.63
CA GLU A 62 18.78 -1.02 -7.83
C GLU A 62 19.10 -0.34 -9.17
N ALA A 63 18.43 -0.73 -10.26
CA ALA A 63 18.60 -0.12 -11.57
C ALA A 63 18.11 1.33 -11.63
N GLY A 64 17.19 1.73 -10.75
CA GLY A 64 16.66 3.08 -10.69
C GLY A 64 17.53 4.07 -9.90
N LEU A 65 18.38 3.59 -8.98
CA LEU A 65 19.18 4.46 -8.09
C LEU A 65 20.21 5.37 -8.77
N PRO A 66 20.84 5.00 -9.91
CA PRO A 66 21.83 5.87 -10.52
C PRO A 66 21.30 7.24 -10.95
N SER A 67 19.99 7.39 -11.18
CA SER A 67 19.38 8.70 -11.46
C SER A 67 17.86 8.72 -11.27
N ALA A 68 17.32 9.88 -10.91
CA ALA A 68 15.87 10.08 -10.85
C ALA A 68 15.16 9.79 -12.19
N ALA A 69 15.82 10.09 -13.31
CA ALA A 69 15.33 9.78 -14.65
C ALA A 69 15.19 8.27 -14.88
N ALA A 70 16.17 7.46 -14.45
CA ALA A 70 16.12 6.01 -14.54
C ALA A 70 14.96 5.43 -13.72
N ALA A 71 14.79 5.86 -12.47
CA ALA A 71 13.67 5.42 -11.63
C ALA A 71 12.30 5.77 -12.24
N ARG A 72 12.16 6.99 -12.79
CA ARG A 72 10.93 7.42 -13.48
C ARG A 72 10.68 6.62 -14.76
N ALA A 73 11.72 6.35 -15.55
CA ALA A 73 11.61 5.55 -16.77
C ALA A 73 11.18 4.10 -16.46
N ILE A 74 11.71 3.49 -15.40
CA ILE A 74 11.30 2.15 -14.94
C ILE A 74 9.81 2.16 -14.54
N ALA A 75 9.38 3.18 -13.80
CA ALA A 75 8.00 3.29 -13.37
C ALA A 75 7.03 3.46 -14.54
N ASP A 76 7.36 4.36 -15.47
CA ASP A 76 6.57 4.63 -16.67
C ASP A 76 6.47 3.40 -17.60
N ALA A 77 7.61 2.76 -17.89
CA ALA A 77 7.65 1.57 -18.74
C ALA A 77 6.91 0.38 -18.11
N GLY A 78 6.96 0.23 -16.78
CA GLY A 78 6.22 -0.80 -16.06
C GLY A 78 4.70 -0.60 -16.13
N LEU A 79 4.22 0.64 -15.96
CA LEU A 79 2.80 0.98 -16.12
C LEU A 79 2.34 0.80 -17.56
N THR A 80 3.09 1.32 -18.52
CA THR A 80 2.79 1.19 -19.97
C THR A 80 2.68 -0.27 -20.37
N SER A 81 3.67 -1.10 -20.02
CA SER A 81 3.65 -2.54 -20.30
C SER A 81 2.42 -3.23 -19.71
N LEU A 82 2.03 -2.88 -18.48
CA LEU A 82 0.85 -3.46 -17.85
C LEU A 82 -0.42 -3.08 -18.60
N HIS A 83 -0.59 -1.81 -18.98
CA HIS A 83 -1.75 -1.31 -19.72
C HIS A 83 -1.85 -1.92 -21.11
N GLU A 84 -0.74 -2.02 -21.84
CA GLU A 84 -0.71 -2.63 -23.18
C GLU A 84 -1.04 -4.13 -23.18
N ARG A 85 -0.74 -4.83 -22.08
CA ARG A 85 -0.89 -6.29 -21.99
C ARG A 85 -2.21 -6.73 -21.38
N MET A 86 -2.73 -5.99 -20.41
CA MET A 86 -3.99 -6.34 -19.75
C MET A 86 -5.17 -6.13 -20.71
N ARG A 87 -6.27 -6.86 -20.48
CA ARG A 87 -7.47 -6.85 -21.32
C ARG A 87 -8.70 -6.61 -20.47
N VAL A 88 -9.78 -6.22 -21.14
CA VAL A 88 -11.12 -6.12 -20.55
C VAL A 88 -12.01 -7.14 -21.26
N ALA A 89 -12.46 -8.14 -20.52
CA ALA A 89 -13.39 -9.14 -21.01
C ALA A 89 -14.83 -8.70 -20.73
N GLY A 90 -15.64 -8.63 -21.77
CA GLY A 90 -17.06 -8.32 -21.71
C GLY A 90 -17.91 -9.30 -22.53
N PRO A 91 -19.24 -9.06 -22.63
CA PRO A 91 -20.15 -9.91 -23.39
C PRO A 91 -19.77 -10.07 -24.87
N ASP A 92 -19.24 -9.01 -25.47
CA ASP A 92 -18.89 -8.94 -26.91
C ASP A 92 -17.44 -9.37 -27.20
N GLY A 93 -16.71 -9.88 -26.19
CA GLY A 93 -15.32 -10.32 -26.31
C GLY A 93 -14.33 -9.50 -25.48
N GLU A 94 -13.06 -9.57 -25.86
CA GLU A 94 -11.97 -8.86 -25.17
C GLU A 94 -11.56 -7.58 -25.91
N THR A 95 -11.42 -6.50 -25.15
CA THR A 95 -10.86 -5.23 -25.62
C THR A 95 -9.56 -4.89 -24.88
N PRO A 96 -8.71 -4.02 -25.44
CA PRO A 96 -7.54 -3.51 -24.73
C PRO A 96 -7.93 -2.69 -23.48
N LEU A 97 -7.06 -2.63 -22.47
CA LEU A 97 -7.33 -1.93 -21.21
C LEU A 97 -7.54 -0.42 -21.39
N ASP A 98 -6.80 0.20 -22.30
CA ASP A 98 -6.89 1.64 -22.60
C ASP A 98 -8.30 2.05 -23.04
N GLY A 99 -9.10 1.14 -23.59
CA GLY A 99 -10.52 1.37 -23.89
C GLY A 99 -11.32 1.84 -22.68
N LEU A 100 -10.94 1.48 -21.45
CA LEU A 100 -11.62 1.95 -20.23
C LEU A 100 -11.50 3.45 -19.99
N THR A 101 -10.52 4.13 -20.58
CA THR A 101 -10.35 5.57 -20.36
C THR A 101 -11.42 6.40 -21.06
N THR A 102 -12.06 5.87 -22.10
CA THR A 102 -13.08 6.56 -22.90
C THR A 102 -14.40 5.80 -23.03
N ALA A 103 -14.46 4.52 -22.63
CA ALA A 103 -15.67 3.71 -22.71
C ALA A 103 -16.84 4.37 -21.94
N PRO A 104 -18.09 4.27 -22.45
CA PRO A 104 -19.25 4.74 -21.71
C PRO A 104 -19.44 3.95 -20.41
N ALA A 105 -20.05 4.57 -19.40
CA ALA A 105 -20.47 3.89 -18.18
C ALA A 105 -21.47 2.76 -18.51
N GLY A 106 -21.25 1.57 -17.93
CA GLY A 106 -22.16 0.44 -18.11
C GLY A 106 -23.49 0.62 -17.39
N ARG A 107 -23.50 1.45 -16.33
CA ARG A 107 -24.70 1.95 -15.65
C ARG A 107 -24.40 3.30 -14.99
N ALA A 108 -25.44 4.07 -14.74
CA ALA A 108 -25.33 5.26 -13.90
C ALA A 108 -25.27 4.86 -12.42
N LEU A 109 -24.38 5.49 -11.66
CA LEU A 109 -24.35 5.40 -10.21
C LEU A 109 -24.93 6.69 -9.63
N HIS A 110 -25.83 6.55 -8.68
CA HIS A 110 -26.37 7.65 -7.88
C HIS A 110 -25.67 7.71 -6.52
N THR A 111 -25.80 8.86 -5.84
CA THR A 111 -25.23 9.06 -4.50
C THR A 111 -26.33 9.12 -3.47
N VAL A 112 -26.19 8.33 -2.41
CA VAL A 112 -26.95 8.53 -1.17
C VAL A 112 -25.99 8.98 -0.08
N GLU A 113 -26.36 10.04 0.64
CA GLU A 113 -25.58 10.57 1.76
C GLU A 113 -25.99 9.90 3.08
N VAL A 114 -25.02 9.35 3.79
CA VAL A 114 -25.19 8.84 5.15
C VAL A 114 -24.45 9.75 6.10
N ARG A 115 -25.19 10.57 6.84
CA ARG A 115 -24.64 11.51 7.82
C ARG A 115 -24.51 10.83 9.17
N GLY A 116 -23.32 10.93 9.74
CA GLY A 116 -23.04 10.49 11.09
C GLY A 116 -23.78 11.33 12.14
N SER A 117 -23.94 10.76 13.33
CA SER A 117 -24.66 11.36 14.46
C SER A 117 -23.76 11.75 15.64
N ALA A 118 -22.47 11.39 15.59
CA ALA A 118 -21.52 11.70 16.65
C ALA A 118 -20.90 13.10 16.50
N GLU A 119 -20.36 13.63 17.59
CA GLU A 119 -19.54 14.84 17.56
C GLU A 119 -18.15 14.55 16.97
N PRO A 120 -17.60 15.45 16.14
CA PRO A 120 -16.29 15.26 15.53
C PRO A 120 -15.17 15.30 16.57
N GLU A 121 -14.21 14.40 16.46
CA GLU A 121 -13.00 14.44 17.29
C GLU A 121 -12.10 15.61 16.86
N ARG A 122 -11.93 16.60 17.76
CA ARG A 122 -11.14 17.82 17.53
C ARG A 122 -9.71 17.75 18.06
N GLU A 123 -9.21 16.54 18.28
CA GLU A 123 -7.83 16.29 18.70
C GLU A 123 -7.37 14.99 18.04
N LEU A 124 -6.14 14.99 17.50
CA LEU A 124 -5.54 13.76 17.00
C LEU A 124 -5.32 12.79 18.17
N SER A 125 -5.91 11.61 18.07
CA SER A 125 -5.75 10.59 19.08
C SER A 125 -5.54 9.22 18.47
N LEU A 126 -4.52 8.50 18.96
CA LEU A 126 -4.00 7.29 18.35
C LEU A 126 -4.27 6.07 19.25
N PRO A 127 -5.07 5.09 18.81
CA PRO A 127 -5.21 3.82 19.52
C PRO A 127 -3.86 3.10 19.54
N PHE A 128 -3.39 2.65 20.71
CA PHE A 128 -2.14 1.91 20.83
C PHE A 128 -2.13 1.04 22.09
N HIS A 129 -1.87 -0.26 21.94
CA HIS A 129 -1.81 -1.26 23.02
C HIS A 129 -2.98 -1.18 24.03
N GLY A 130 -4.23 -1.15 23.52
CA GLY A 130 -5.44 -1.08 24.35
C GLY A 130 -5.73 0.29 24.98
N GLY A 131 -4.85 1.27 24.81
CA GLY A 131 -5.06 2.67 25.23
C GLY A 131 -5.33 3.60 24.04
N ARG A 132 -5.60 4.87 24.36
CA ARG A 132 -5.58 5.98 23.39
C ARG A 132 -4.56 7.01 23.80
N LEU A 133 -3.62 7.31 22.90
CA LEU A 133 -2.61 8.34 23.07
C LEU A 133 -3.13 9.67 22.55
N ARG A 134 -2.87 10.74 23.30
CA ARG A 134 -3.31 12.14 23.09
C ARG A 134 -2.25 13.08 23.66
N GLY A 135 -2.23 14.34 23.19
CA GLY A 135 -1.26 15.36 23.61
C GLY A 135 0.15 14.80 23.85
N ASP A 136 0.74 15.09 25.01
CA ASP A 136 2.09 14.66 25.35
C ASP A 136 2.33 13.14 25.33
N ALA A 137 1.30 12.32 25.57
CA ALA A 137 1.44 10.87 25.52
C ALA A 137 1.66 10.38 24.08
N LEU A 138 1.00 11.00 23.10
CA LEU A 138 1.26 10.77 21.69
C LEU A 138 2.68 11.22 21.34
N LEU A 139 3.06 12.44 21.73
CA LEU A 139 4.39 13.00 21.43
C LEU A 139 5.53 12.11 21.96
N ARG A 140 5.45 11.65 23.22
CA ARG A 140 6.44 10.73 23.79
C ARG A 140 6.48 9.38 23.07
N GLN A 141 5.34 8.88 22.59
CA GLN A 141 5.31 7.62 21.84
C GLN A 141 5.99 7.78 20.47
N LEU A 142 5.82 8.92 19.80
CA LEU A 142 6.52 9.22 18.55
C LEU A 142 8.05 9.25 18.77
N ASP A 143 8.51 9.89 19.85
CA ASP A 143 9.94 9.88 20.23
C ASP A 143 10.44 8.45 20.48
N ALA A 144 9.66 7.64 21.19
CA ALA A 144 10.00 6.25 21.45
C ALA A 144 10.09 5.42 20.16
N TRP A 145 9.17 5.65 19.20
CA TRP A 145 9.21 4.98 17.90
C TRP A 145 10.41 5.40 17.06
N VAL A 146 10.75 6.70 17.01
CA VAL A 146 11.94 7.17 16.30
C VAL A 146 13.22 6.60 16.93
N ALA A 147 13.35 6.67 18.26
CA ALA A 147 14.51 6.14 18.97
C ALA A 147 14.68 4.62 18.77
N ALA A 148 13.58 3.87 18.75
CA ALA A 148 13.58 2.44 18.45
C ALA A 148 13.74 2.11 16.95
N GLY A 149 13.72 3.12 16.07
CA GLY A 149 13.78 2.95 14.63
C GLY A 149 12.52 2.32 14.03
N VAL A 150 11.36 2.46 14.68
CA VAL A 150 10.08 1.92 14.23
C VAL A 150 9.51 2.73 13.06
N VAL A 151 9.70 4.05 13.09
CA VAL A 151 9.30 5.00 12.04
C VAL A 151 10.47 5.93 11.74
N GLU A 152 10.46 6.52 10.54
CA GLU A 152 11.41 7.56 10.18
C GLU A 152 11.13 8.86 10.96
N PRO A 153 12.15 9.68 11.28
CA PRO A 153 11.96 10.94 12.00
C PRO A 153 10.92 11.86 11.35
N SER A 154 10.90 11.95 10.02
CA SER A 154 9.91 12.72 9.26
C SER A 154 8.48 12.25 9.49
N CYS A 155 8.26 10.95 9.72
CA CYS A 155 6.94 10.41 10.05
C CYS A 155 6.44 10.98 11.39
N ALA A 156 7.31 11.01 12.40
CA ALA A 156 6.97 11.60 13.69
C ALA A 156 6.66 13.10 13.56
N GLU A 157 7.49 13.86 12.84
CA GLU A 157 7.27 15.30 12.64
C GLU A 157 5.97 15.62 11.89
N ALA A 158 5.61 14.82 10.88
CA ALA A 158 4.33 14.95 10.18
C ALA A 158 3.14 14.75 11.13
N VAL A 159 3.20 13.70 11.97
CA VAL A 159 2.15 13.43 12.97
C VAL A 159 2.09 14.53 14.03
N ARG A 160 3.24 15.06 14.49
CA ARG A 160 3.28 16.23 15.39
C ARG A 160 2.63 17.44 14.77
N THR A 161 2.90 17.69 13.49
CA THR A 161 2.32 18.81 12.73
C THR A 161 0.81 18.71 12.67
N VAL A 162 0.26 17.53 12.38
CA VAL A 162 -1.20 17.31 12.38
C VAL A 162 -1.78 17.43 13.79
N ALA A 163 -1.10 16.92 14.82
CA ALA A 163 -1.54 17.06 16.20
C ALA A 163 -1.62 18.53 16.65
N ALA A 164 -0.76 19.40 16.10
CA ALA A 164 -0.76 20.83 16.34
C ALA A 164 -1.81 21.60 15.53
N HIS A 165 -2.40 20.98 14.49
CA HIS A 165 -3.41 21.58 13.61
C HIS A 165 -4.66 20.68 13.52
N PRO A 166 -5.41 20.50 14.62
CA PRO A 166 -6.58 19.62 14.65
C PRO A 166 -7.68 20.02 13.65
N GLU A 167 -7.71 21.27 13.21
CA GLU A 167 -8.63 21.76 12.18
C GLU A 167 -8.38 21.12 10.80
N TRP A 168 -7.20 20.54 10.56
CA TRP A 168 -6.88 19.82 9.31
C TRP A 168 -7.58 18.45 9.22
N LEU A 169 -7.92 17.84 10.35
CA LEU A 169 -8.41 16.45 10.43
C LEU A 169 -9.68 16.21 9.61
N ALA A 170 -10.57 17.20 9.54
CA ALA A 170 -11.82 17.11 8.82
C ALA A 170 -11.67 17.25 7.29
N LEU A 171 -10.47 17.60 6.79
CA LEU A 171 -10.20 17.86 5.38
C LEU A 171 -11.27 18.76 4.74
N PRO A 172 -11.41 20.02 5.22
CA PRO A 172 -12.45 20.92 4.70
C PRO A 172 -12.36 21.05 3.18
N ASP A 173 -13.51 21.22 2.54
CA ASP A 173 -13.68 21.39 1.08
C ASP A 173 -13.19 20.22 0.20
N SER A 174 -12.80 19.10 0.81
CA SER A 174 -12.36 17.90 0.11
C SER A 174 -13.39 16.77 0.20
N THR A 175 -13.44 15.95 -0.85
CA THR A 175 -14.12 14.64 -0.82
C THR A 175 -13.06 13.56 -1.03
N VAL A 176 -12.88 12.70 -0.03
CA VAL A 176 -11.93 11.58 -0.12
C VAL A 176 -12.63 10.35 -0.67
N VAL A 177 -12.29 9.95 -1.89
CA VAL A 177 -12.77 8.71 -2.51
C VAL A 177 -11.92 7.56 -1.99
N VAL A 178 -12.50 6.68 -1.17
CA VAL A 178 -11.84 5.52 -0.59
C VAL A 178 -12.22 4.27 -1.38
N LEU A 179 -11.31 3.84 -2.26
CA LEU A 179 -11.43 2.58 -2.98
C LEU A 179 -11.01 1.43 -2.06
N GLY A 180 -11.95 0.55 -1.72
CA GLY A 180 -11.81 -0.42 -0.64
C GLY A 180 -12.34 0.13 0.69
N ALA A 181 -13.60 0.59 0.71
CA ALA A 181 -14.25 1.17 1.89
C ALA A 181 -14.24 0.22 3.11
N GLY A 182 -14.28 -1.09 2.90
CA GLY A 182 -14.22 -2.11 3.95
C GLY A 182 -12.79 -2.55 4.32
N ALA A 183 -11.74 -1.95 3.75
CA ALA A 183 -10.36 -2.32 4.02
C ALA A 183 -9.91 -1.90 5.43
N GLU A 184 -9.32 -2.81 6.20
CA GLU A 184 -8.85 -2.56 7.57
C GLU A 184 -7.80 -1.41 7.66
N MET A 185 -7.04 -1.21 6.58
CA MET A 185 -5.99 -0.19 6.49
C MET A 185 -6.47 1.14 5.88
N GLY A 186 -7.66 1.18 5.27
CA GLY A 186 -8.16 2.37 4.58
C GLY A 186 -8.62 3.45 5.57
N PRO A 187 -8.41 4.74 5.30
CA PRO A 187 -8.58 5.82 6.28
C PRO A 187 -10.06 6.16 6.58
N LEU A 188 -11.03 5.45 5.99
CA LEU A 188 -12.46 5.74 6.08
C LEU A 188 -12.92 5.95 7.54
N THR A 189 -12.57 5.02 8.43
CA THR A 189 -13.00 5.09 9.84
C THR A 189 -12.40 6.30 10.55
N ALA A 190 -11.12 6.62 10.33
CA ALA A 190 -10.49 7.80 10.93
C ALA A 190 -11.09 9.10 10.39
N LEU A 191 -11.22 9.21 9.06
CA LEU A 191 -11.76 10.40 8.39
C LEU A 191 -13.21 10.69 8.80
N LEU A 192 -14.08 9.66 8.84
CA LEU A 192 -15.46 9.83 9.29
C LEU A 192 -15.52 10.24 10.77
N ARG A 193 -14.63 9.72 11.62
CA ARG A 193 -14.58 10.14 13.04
C ARG A 193 -14.14 11.60 13.22
N TRP A 194 -13.34 12.12 12.30
CA TRP A 194 -12.92 13.53 12.28
C TRP A 194 -13.93 14.48 11.63
N GLY A 195 -15.04 13.96 11.10
CA GLY A 195 -16.08 14.79 10.47
C GLY A 195 -15.89 14.99 8.96
N ALA A 196 -14.96 14.27 8.32
CA ALA A 196 -14.70 14.44 6.89
C ALA A 196 -15.83 13.90 6.01
N ARG A 197 -15.84 14.36 4.75
CA ARG A 197 -16.67 13.79 3.69
C ARG A 197 -15.90 12.70 2.94
N VAL A 198 -16.42 11.49 2.97
CA VAL A 198 -15.79 10.30 2.39
C VAL A 198 -16.74 9.68 1.37
N ALA A 199 -16.25 9.40 0.17
CA ALA A 199 -16.97 8.62 -0.84
C ALA A 199 -16.43 7.18 -0.82
N GLY A 200 -17.23 6.24 -0.34
CA GLY A 200 -16.81 4.84 -0.23
C GLY A 200 -17.09 4.07 -1.50
N VAL A 201 -16.11 3.32 -2.02
CA VAL A 201 -16.34 2.32 -3.08
C VAL A 201 -15.83 0.97 -2.60
N ASP A 202 -16.67 -0.05 -2.69
CA ASP A 202 -16.32 -1.44 -2.44
C ASP A 202 -17.30 -2.35 -3.16
N LEU A 203 -17.00 -3.65 -3.16
CA LEU A 203 -17.79 -4.68 -3.82
C LEU A 203 -19.26 -4.64 -3.36
N PRO A 204 -20.22 -4.89 -4.26
CA PRO A 204 -21.65 -4.87 -3.94
C PRO A 204 -22.05 -6.11 -3.13
N ARG A 205 -21.70 -6.09 -1.84
CA ARG A 205 -21.92 -7.20 -0.89
C ARG A 205 -22.59 -6.64 0.36
N ALA A 206 -23.86 -6.98 0.58
CA ALA A 206 -24.64 -6.46 1.70
C ALA A 206 -23.93 -6.56 3.07
N PRO A 207 -23.32 -7.69 3.47
CA PRO A 207 -22.63 -7.77 4.77
C PRO A 207 -21.41 -6.84 4.89
N LEU A 208 -20.79 -6.47 3.76
CA LEU A 208 -19.72 -5.47 3.76
C LEU A 208 -20.29 -4.09 4.02
N TRP A 209 -21.33 -3.72 3.25
CA TRP A 209 -21.96 -2.42 3.34
C TRP A 209 -22.67 -2.18 4.68
N GLU A 210 -23.29 -3.20 5.29
CA GLU A 210 -23.80 -3.11 6.65
C GLU A 210 -22.75 -2.56 7.63
N ARG A 211 -21.53 -3.14 7.64
CA ARG A 211 -20.44 -2.68 8.52
C ARG A 211 -19.95 -1.27 8.21
N VAL A 212 -19.87 -0.92 6.92
CA VAL A 212 -19.43 0.42 6.48
C VAL A 212 -20.47 1.47 6.87
N LEU A 213 -21.75 1.18 6.65
CA LEU A 213 -22.87 2.05 7.01
C LEU A 213 -22.99 2.23 8.53
N ASP A 214 -22.82 1.17 9.31
CA ASP A 214 -22.79 1.24 10.77
C ASP A 214 -21.64 2.14 11.27
N THR A 215 -20.47 2.04 10.63
CA THR A 215 -19.33 2.92 10.92
C THR A 215 -19.68 4.38 10.60
N ALA A 216 -20.32 4.65 9.47
CA ALA A 216 -20.71 6.01 9.08
C ALA A 216 -21.75 6.62 10.02
N ARG A 217 -22.83 5.88 10.32
CA ARG A 217 -23.92 6.33 11.21
C ARG A 217 -23.44 6.67 12.62
N SER A 218 -22.46 5.91 13.12
CA SER A 218 -21.85 6.10 14.45
C SER A 218 -20.69 7.10 14.49
N SER A 219 -20.28 7.64 13.35
CA SER A 219 -19.20 8.63 13.23
C SER A 219 -19.76 10.07 13.15
N ALA A 220 -18.88 11.05 12.93
CA ALA A 220 -19.26 12.47 12.80
C ALA A 220 -19.34 12.97 11.35
N GLY A 221 -18.70 12.25 10.43
CA GLY A 221 -18.56 12.63 9.03
C GLY A 221 -19.76 12.24 8.17
N THR A 222 -19.61 12.45 6.87
CA THR A 222 -20.61 12.06 5.87
C THR A 222 -20.01 11.03 4.92
N LEU A 223 -20.67 9.88 4.80
CA LEU A 223 -20.35 8.87 3.80
C LEU A 223 -21.23 9.08 2.56
N LEU A 224 -20.61 9.18 1.38
CA LEU A 224 -21.27 9.14 0.09
C LEU A 224 -21.20 7.71 -0.45
N VAL A 225 -22.36 7.12 -0.71
CA VAL A 225 -22.49 5.72 -1.13
C VAL A 225 -22.96 5.66 -2.58
N PRO A 226 -22.24 4.96 -3.48
CA PRO A 226 -22.71 4.70 -4.82
C PRO A 226 -23.81 3.63 -4.78
N VAL A 227 -24.94 3.91 -5.43
CA VAL A 227 -26.10 3.02 -5.50
C VAL A 227 -26.71 3.02 -6.91
N ASP A 228 -27.52 2.00 -7.20
CA ASP A 228 -28.20 1.81 -8.50
C ASP A 228 -29.24 2.89 -8.78
N GLU A 229 -29.97 3.34 -7.75
CA GLU A 229 -31.05 4.31 -7.86
C GLU A 229 -30.98 5.30 -6.70
N ALA A 230 -31.37 6.56 -6.95
CA ALA A 230 -31.47 7.55 -5.89
C ALA A 230 -32.55 7.16 -4.86
N ALA A 231 -32.18 7.10 -3.59
CA ALA A 231 -33.08 6.73 -2.50
C ALA A 231 -32.90 7.67 -1.29
N ALA A 232 -33.88 7.67 -0.39
CA ALA A 232 -33.81 8.45 0.85
C ALA A 232 -32.87 7.81 1.89
N ASP A 233 -32.70 6.49 1.85
CA ASP A 233 -31.77 5.72 2.70
C ASP A 233 -31.09 4.65 1.85
N VAL A 234 -29.95 4.14 2.33
CA VAL A 234 -29.15 3.13 1.64
C VAL A 234 -29.67 1.73 1.96
N ASP A 235 -30.11 0.99 0.95
CA ASP A 235 -30.19 -0.48 1.04
C ASP A 235 -28.78 -1.07 0.87
N PRO A 236 -28.23 -1.78 1.87
CA PRO A 236 -26.93 -2.43 1.74
C PRO A 236 -26.83 -3.39 0.55
N ALA A 237 -27.94 -3.95 0.08
CA ALA A 237 -27.97 -4.86 -1.08
C ALA A 237 -27.78 -4.13 -2.43
N SER A 238 -28.10 -2.84 -2.50
CA SER A 238 -27.96 -2.01 -3.71
C SER A 238 -26.75 -1.07 -3.65
N ALA A 239 -25.89 -1.21 -2.64
CA ALA A 239 -24.73 -0.37 -2.43
C ALA A 239 -23.46 -0.95 -3.07
N GLY A 240 -22.63 -0.07 -3.63
CA GLY A 240 -21.30 -0.41 -4.11
C GLY A 240 -21.19 -0.60 -5.62
N ALA A 241 -19.96 -0.92 -6.03
CA ALA A 241 -19.58 -1.14 -7.41
C ALA A 241 -18.33 -2.02 -7.48
N ASP A 242 -18.25 -2.90 -8.47
CA ASP A 242 -17.08 -3.75 -8.68
C ASP A 242 -16.03 -3.01 -9.53
N LEU A 243 -14.91 -2.69 -8.91
CA LEU A 243 -13.80 -1.99 -9.56
C LEU A 243 -13.15 -2.76 -10.70
N ILE A 244 -13.34 -4.08 -10.81
CA ILE A 244 -12.81 -4.88 -11.92
C ILE A 244 -13.67 -4.75 -13.18
N THR A 245 -14.99 -4.64 -13.03
CA THR A 245 -15.95 -4.67 -14.14
C THR A 245 -16.58 -3.30 -14.44
N GLU A 246 -16.55 -2.36 -13.49
CA GLU A 246 -17.31 -1.10 -13.54
C GLU A 246 -16.43 0.15 -13.50
N VAL A 247 -15.18 0.06 -13.98
CA VAL A 247 -14.23 1.20 -14.01
C VAL A 247 -14.85 2.49 -14.58
N PRO A 248 -15.54 2.48 -15.75
CA PRO A 248 -16.18 3.67 -16.29
C PRO A 248 -17.23 4.27 -15.36
N SER A 249 -18.12 3.44 -14.80
CA SER A 249 -19.21 3.89 -13.93
C SER A 249 -18.66 4.54 -12.65
N VAL A 250 -17.66 3.93 -12.02
CA VAL A 250 -17.06 4.46 -10.78
C VAL A 250 -16.26 5.74 -11.06
N ALA A 251 -15.55 5.81 -12.19
CA ALA A 251 -14.81 7.01 -12.57
C ALA A 251 -15.75 8.20 -12.81
N ASP A 252 -16.82 8.00 -13.57
CA ASP A 252 -17.80 9.06 -13.89
C ASP A 252 -18.53 9.54 -12.64
N TRP A 253 -18.94 8.60 -11.77
CA TRP A 253 -19.51 8.91 -10.47
C TRP A 253 -18.55 9.73 -9.59
N SER A 254 -17.30 9.28 -9.48
CA SER A 254 -16.28 9.95 -8.66
C SER A 254 -15.98 11.36 -9.18
N ALA A 255 -15.92 11.54 -10.49
CA ALA A 255 -15.66 12.84 -11.12
C ALA A 255 -16.76 13.88 -10.84
N ALA A 256 -18.00 13.42 -10.66
CA ALA A 256 -19.16 14.27 -10.37
C ALA A 256 -19.26 14.68 -8.88
N LEU A 257 -18.42 14.14 -8.00
CA LEU A 257 -18.46 14.46 -6.57
C LEU A 257 -17.98 15.90 -6.28
N PRO A 258 -18.56 16.55 -5.25
CA PRO A 258 -18.26 17.94 -4.94
C PRO A 258 -16.89 18.12 -4.26
N GLY A 259 -16.35 19.34 -4.35
CA GLY A 259 -15.10 19.71 -3.70
C GLY A 259 -13.84 19.19 -4.40
N ARG A 260 -12.69 19.39 -3.75
CA ARG A 260 -11.41 18.84 -4.23
C ARG A 260 -11.41 17.33 -4.01
N LEU A 261 -11.10 16.55 -5.05
CA LEU A 261 -11.05 15.09 -4.93
C LEU A 261 -9.70 14.61 -4.41
N VAL A 262 -9.76 13.61 -3.54
CA VAL A 262 -8.61 12.80 -3.15
C VAL A 262 -8.94 11.35 -3.47
N LEU A 263 -8.30 10.77 -4.49
CA LEU A 263 -8.50 9.38 -4.87
C LEU A 263 -7.55 8.48 -4.09
N GLY A 264 -8.09 7.75 -3.11
CA GLY A 264 -7.35 6.82 -2.27
C GLY A 264 -7.52 5.36 -2.70
N ASN A 265 -6.39 4.70 -3.01
CA ASN A 265 -6.35 3.29 -3.39
C ASN A 265 -5.95 2.41 -2.18
N TYR A 266 -6.95 1.78 -1.56
CA TYR A 266 -6.80 0.88 -0.41
C TYR A 266 -7.28 -0.54 -0.71
N VAL A 267 -7.54 -0.85 -1.98
CA VAL A 267 -8.02 -2.17 -2.38
C VAL A 267 -6.98 -3.25 -2.12
N TYR A 268 -7.47 -4.43 -1.79
CA TYR A 268 -6.66 -5.62 -1.64
C TYR A 268 -7.49 -6.85 -1.98
N ALA A 269 -6.90 -7.74 -2.79
CA ALA A 269 -7.42 -9.07 -3.00
C ALA A 269 -6.28 -10.10 -2.93
N ASP A 270 -6.63 -11.39 -2.95
CA ASP A 270 -5.64 -12.46 -2.98
C ASP A 270 -5.19 -12.79 -4.41
N GLY A 271 -3.91 -13.12 -4.55
CA GLY A 271 -3.38 -13.74 -5.77
C GLY A 271 -3.62 -12.91 -7.03
N ALA A 272 -4.17 -13.57 -8.07
CA ALA A 272 -4.39 -12.99 -9.39
C ALA A 272 -5.36 -11.80 -9.35
N THR A 273 -6.40 -11.88 -8.54
CA THR A 273 -7.42 -10.83 -8.38
C THR A 273 -6.81 -9.52 -7.88
N ASN A 274 -5.74 -9.58 -7.07
CA ASN A 274 -5.05 -8.38 -6.61
C ASN A 274 -4.45 -7.55 -7.75
N VAL A 275 -3.90 -8.22 -8.76
CA VAL A 275 -3.35 -7.54 -9.94
C VAL A 275 -4.50 -7.00 -10.79
N ARG A 276 -5.58 -7.79 -11.01
CA ARG A 276 -6.76 -7.35 -11.76
C ARG A 276 -7.34 -6.06 -11.18
N VAL A 277 -7.63 -6.02 -9.88
CA VAL A 277 -8.20 -4.84 -9.22
C VAL A 277 -7.21 -3.67 -9.19
N SER A 278 -5.91 -3.93 -8.97
CA SER A 278 -4.91 -2.85 -8.98
C SER A 278 -4.74 -2.21 -10.36
N THR A 279 -4.76 -3.02 -11.42
CA THR A 279 -4.78 -2.54 -12.81
C THR A 279 -6.04 -1.76 -13.12
N ALA A 280 -7.21 -2.26 -12.71
CA ALA A 280 -8.48 -1.60 -12.95
C ALA A 280 -8.56 -0.23 -12.24
N VAL A 281 -8.07 -0.15 -11.00
CA VAL A 281 -7.95 1.11 -10.25
C VAL A 281 -6.93 2.05 -10.89
N ASP A 282 -5.85 1.56 -11.48
CA ASP A 282 -4.93 2.43 -12.22
C ASP A 282 -5.58 3.02 -13.48
N ALA A 283 -6.34 2.23 -14.24
CA ALA A 283 -7.12 2.72 -15.37
C ALA A 283 -8.18 3.75 -14.94
N LEU A 284 -8.87 3.50 -13.83
CA LEU A 284 -9.76 4.46 -13.19
C LEU A 284 -9.03 5.76 -12.82
N THR A 285 -7.83 5.64 -12.24
CA THR A 285 -6.99 6.78 -11.83
C THR A 285 -6.62 7.64 -13.03
N VAL A 286 -6.21 7.02 -14.13
CA VAL A 286 -5.88 7.72 -15.40
C VAL A 286 -7.10 8.46 -15.95
N ARG A 287 -8.26 7.81 -16.00
CA ARG A 287 -9.52 8.43 -16.44
C ARG A 287 -9.94 9.59 -15.54
N LEU A 288 -9.90 9.40 -14.23
CA LEU A 288 -10.30 10.43 -13.27
C LEU A 288 -9.34 11.64 -13.32
N ALA A 289 -8.03 11.40 -13.40
CA ALA A 289 -7.05 12.48 -13.49
C ALA A 289 -7.20 13.32 -14.77
N ALA A 290 -7.65 12.71 -15.87
CA ALA A 290 -7.99 13.46 -17.09
C ALA A 290 -9.25 14.35 -16.90
N ALA A 291 -10.24 13.88 -16.15
CA ALA A 291 -11.48 14.62 -15.88
C ALA A 291 -11.35 15.66 -14.75
N ARG A 292 -10.46 15.40 -13.78
CA ARG A 292 -10.22 16.20 -12.58
C ARG A 292 -8.70 16.36 -12.35
N PRO A 293 -8.00 17.19 -13.16
CA PRO A 293 -6.54 17.32 -13.10
C PRO A 293 -6.01 17.83 -11.74
N GLU A 294 -6.86 18.45 -10.94
CA GLU A 294 -6.56 18.94 -9.59
C GLU A 294 -6.67 17.87 -8.49
N ALA A 295 -7.15 16.66 -8.83
CA ALA A 295 -7.32 15.57 -7.88
C ALA A 295 -5.98 15.14 -7.29
N ALA A 296 -5.95 14.96 -5.96
CA ALA A 296 -4.82 14.35 -5.29
C ALA A 296 -4.95 12.82 -5.32
N LEU A 297 -3.82 12.12 -5.25
CA LEU A 297 -3.78 10.66 -5.17
C LEU A 297 -3.25 10.22 -3.82
N ALA A 298 -3.84 9.15 -3.26
CA ALA A 298 -3.43 8.57 -1.99
C ALA A 298 -3.24 7.06 -2.10
N PHE A 299 -2.16 6.54 -1.51
CA PHE A 299 -1.79 5.14 -1.56
C PHE A 299 -1.09 4.72 -0.27
N LEU A 300 -1.08 3.41 0.01
CA LEU A 300 -0.24 2.82 1.06
C LEU A 300 0.81 1.91 0.44
N ALA A 301 2.07 2.31 0.54
CA ALA A 301 3.18 1.44 0.19
C ALA A 301 3.27 0.31 1.23
N THR A 302 3.45 -0.92 0.75
CA THR A 302 3.65 -2.06 1.66
C THR A 302 5.05 -1.99 2.26
N PRO A 303 5.22 -2.28 3.56
CA PRO A 303 6.54 -2.28 4.18
C PRO A 303 7.35 -3.53 3.78
N THR A 304 6.70 -4.53 3.18
CA THR A 304 7.33 -5.78 2.73
C THR A 304 7.63 -5.76 1.24
N ASP A 305 8.25 -4.68 0.78
CA ASP A 305 8.81 -4.53 -0.58
C ASP A 305 10.31 -4.20 -0.48
N VAL A 306 10.93 -3.89 -1.61
CA VAL A 306 12.31 -3.39 -1.68
C VAL A 306 12.30 -1.87 -1.71
N PHE A 307 13.09 -1.24 -0.84
CA PHE A 307 13.26 0.21 -0.75
C PHE A 307 14.73 0.58 -0.72
N ALA A 308 15.07 1.73 -1.32
CA ALA A 308 16.26 2.45 -0.91
C ALA A 308 15.96 3.20 0.39
N VAL A 309 16.93 3.20 1.30
CA VAL A 309 16.77 3.75 2.65
C VAL A 309 17.92 4.71 2.97
N PRO A 310 17.68 5.72 3.81
CA PRO A 310 18.68 6.73 4.11
C PRO A 310 19.87 6.15 4.90
N ALA A 311 21.02 6.85 4.84
CA ALA A 311 22.27 6.42 5.47
C ALA A 311 22.16 6.26 6.99
N ASP A 312 21.31 7.04 7.66
CA ASP A 312 21.09 6.96 9.10
C ASP A 312 20.32 5.68 9.49
N ALA A 313 19.39 5.21 8.65
CA ALA A 313 18.75 3.91 8.81
C ALA A 313 19.76 2.77 8.72
N VAL A 314 20.70 2.86 7.76
CA VAL A 314 21.82 1.91 7.62
C VAL A 314 22.72 1.95 8.86
N ALA A 315 23.08 3.14 9.34
CA ALA A 315 23.93 3.31 10.51
C ALA A 315 23.29 2.70 11.77
N GLN A 316 22.01 2.97 12.02
CA GLN A 316 21.29 2.40 13.17
C GLN A 316 21.19 0.87 13.07
N SER A 317 20.95 0.31 11.89
CA SER A 317 20.94 -1.15 11.67
C SER A 317 22.31 -1.78 11.95
N VAL A 318 23.38 -1.16 11.48
CA VAL A 318 24.76 -1.61 11.72
C VAL A 318 25.08 -1.59 13.22
N GLN A 319 24.69 -0.53 13.92
CA GLN A 319 24.83 -0.41 15.37
C GLN A 319 24.02 -1.50 16.09
N ALA A 320 22.75 -1.69 15.75
CA ALA A 320 21.89 -2.73 16.32
C ALA A 320 22.50 -4.14 16.12
N TYR A 321 23.11 -4.40 14.96
CA TYR A 321 23.84 -5.65 14.74
C TYR A 321 25.08 -5.74 15.64
N ALA A 322 25.88 -4.68 15.77
CA ALA A 322 27.09 -4.70 16.61
C ALA A 322 26.78 -4.87 18.11
N GLU A 323 25.76 -4.19 18.59
CA GLU A 323 25.35 -4.13 20.01
C GLU A 323 24.47 -5.30 20.46
N ARG A 324 24.06 -6.18 19.53
CA ARG A 324 23.26 -7.36 19.87
C ARG A 324 23.82 -8.12 21.09
N SER A 325 22.91 -8.66 21.89
CA SER A 325 23.23 -9.31 23.17
C SER A 325 24.26 -10.43 23.03
N ARG A 326 25.00 -10.71 24.11
CA ARG A 326 25.97 -11.82 24.15
C ARG A 326 25.31 -13.16 23.82
N GLY A 327 24.09 -13.40 24.31
CA GLY A 327 23.28 -14.58 23.98
C GLY A 327 22.95 -14.68 22.49
N ALA A 328 22.55 -13.57 21.85
CA ALA A 328 22.32 -13.53 20.41
C ALA A 328 23.60 -13.76 19.59
N LYS A 329 24.76 -13.30 20.06
CA LYS A 329 26.07 -13.58 19.44
C LYS A 329 26.43 -15.06 19.53
N LEU A 330 26.20 -15.69 20.68
CA LEU A 330 26.48 -17.10 20.95
C LEU A 330 25.57 -18.04 20.16
N LEU A 331 24.27 -17.77 20.11
CA LEU A 331 23.29 -18.55 19.33
C LEU A 331 23.40 -18.30 17.82
N GLY A 332 23.81 -17.10 17.42
CA GLY A 332 23.86 -16.71 16.01
C GLY A 332 24.93 -17.43 15.19
N ARG A 333 26.09 -17.74 15.79
CA ARG A 333 27.18 -18.46 15.10
C ARG A 333 26.78 -19.88 14.65
N PRO A 334 26.29 -20.78 15.53
CA PRO A 334 25.89 -22.12 15.12
C PRO A 334 24.72 -22.10 14.13
N LEU A 335 23.72 -21.22 14.33
CA LEU A 335 22.60 -21.08 13.39
C LEU A 335 23.06 -20.63 12.00
N ARG A 336 24.02 -19.69 11.93
CA ARG A 336 24.64 -19.29 10.66
C ARG A 336 25.41 -20.43 10.02
N THR A 337 26.20 -21.17 10.79
CA THR A 337 26.97 -22.30 10.23
C THR A 337 26.07 -23.40 9.71
N VAL A 338 25.07 -23.83 10.48
CA VAL A 338 24.12 -24.90 10.10
C VAL A 338 23.27 -24.51 8.89
N SER A 339 22.90 -23.22 8.77
CA SER A 339 22.13 -22.73 7.63
C SER A 339 22.97 -22.41 6.38
N GLY A 340 24.28 -22.68 6.39
CA GLY A 340 25.17 -22.30 5.28
C GLY A 340 25.26 -20.78 5.09
N GLY A 341 25.15 -20.02 6.18
CA GLY A 341 25.21 -18.56 6.20
C GLY A 341 23.91 -17.85 5.83
N ARG A 342 22.79 -18.57 5.65
CA ARG A 342 21.52 -18.01 5.19
C ARG A 342 20.70 -17.30 6.27
N LEU A 343 20.83 -17.71 7.53
CA LEU A 343 20.13 -17.09 8.66
C LEU A 343 20.92 -15.93 9.26
N LEU A 344 20.24 -14.98 9.91
CA LEU A 344 20.85 -13.91 10.72
C LEU A 344 21.95 -13.13 9.97
N GLN A 345 21.72 -12.88 8.67
CA GLN A 345 22.58 -12.03 7.85
C GLN A 345 22.39 -10.58 8.28
N ARG A 346 23.45 -9.77 8.22
CA ARG A 346 23.33 -8.31 8.41
C ARG A 346 22.35 -7.76 7.39
N ALA A 347 21.55 -6.77 7.78
CA ALA A 347 20.67 -6.08 6.84
C ALA A 347 21.49 -5.29 5.79
N TYR A 348 22.59 -4.66 6.22
CA TYR A 348 23.43 -3.83 5.35
C TYR A 348 24.92 -4.08 5.52
N VAL A 349 25.66 -3.69 4.49
CA VAL A 349 27.10 -3.45 4.58
C VAL A 349 27.31 -2.07 5.25
N PRO A 350 28.23 -1.94 6.22
CA PRO A 350 28.52 -0.65 6.83
C PRO A 350 28.97 0.40 5.82
N GLY A 351 28.43 1.62 5.92
CA GLY A 351 28.79 2.75 5.06
C GLY A 351 28.09 2.80 3.70
N THR A 352 27.14 1.90 3.41
CA THR A 352 26.32 1.98 2.20
C THR A 352 25.35 3.16 2.26
N ASP A 353 25.28 3.94 1.18
CA ASP A 353 24.38 5.09 1.04
C ASP A 353 23.97 5.29 -0.44
N PRO A 354 22.67 5.22 -0.79
CA PRO A 354 21.58 4.73 0.05
C PRO A 354 21.68 3.22 0.30
N GLY A 355 21.15 2.75 1.42
CA GLY A 355 21.00 1.32 1.70
C GLY A 355 19.88 0.68 0.87
N ILE A 356 19.85 -0.66 0.76
CA ILE A 356 18.74 -1.39 0.12
C ILE A 356 18.08 -2.35 1.10
N ALA A 357 16.92 -1.94 1.61
CA ALA A 357 16.08 -2.74 2.47
C ALA A 357 15.23 -3.71 1.63
N ASP A 358 15.70 -4.94 1.48
CA ASP A 358 14.92 -6.01 0.82
C ASP A 358 14.05 -6.75 1.86
N SER A 359 12.82 -6.26 2.00
CA SER A 359 11.81 -6.78 2.92
C SER A 359 10.76 -7.64 2.22
N LEU A 360 11.01 -8.08 0.98
CA LEU A 360 10.08 -8.93 0.25
C LEU A 360 9.83 -10.24 1.01
N VAL A 361 8.55 -10.62 1.09
CA VAL A 361 8.15 -11.87 1.74
C VAL A 361 7.71 -12.87 0.68
N ALA A 362 8.51 -13.92 0.48
CA ALA A 362 8.28 -14.92 -0.57
C ALA A 362 6.86 -15.49 -0.56
N GLN A 363 6.27 -15.67 0.62
CA GLN A 363 4.92 -16.21 0.85
C GLN A 363 3.80 -15.31 0.33
N GLN A 364 4.01 -14.01 0.15
CA GLN A 364 3.02 -13.11 -0.46
C GLN A 364 2.92 -13.33 -1.98
N GLY A 365 4.02 -13.75 -2.61
CA GLY A 365 4.08 -14.15 -4.00
C GLY A 365 4.19 -12.99 -5.01
N PRO A 366 4.48 -13.32 -6.28
CA PRO A 366 4.79 -12.32 -7.32
C PRO A 366 3.60 -11.40 -7.66
N ASN A 367 2.37 -11.90 -7.58
CA ASN A 367 1.18 -11.10 -7.90
C ASN A 367 0.96 -9.99 -6.87
N TYR A 368 1.22 -10.26 -5.59
CA TYR A 368 1.19 -9.24 -4.55
C TYR A 368 2.27 -8.17 -4.80
N ALA A 369 3.50 -8.61 -5.07
CA ALA A 369 4.61 -7.70 -5.35
C ALA A 369 4.30 -6.81 -6.56
N LEU A 370 3.79 -7.36 -7.66
CA LEU A 370 3.43 -6.59 -8.85
C LEU A 370 2.31 -5.57 -8.57
N ALA A 371 1.24 -6.00 -7.89
CA ALA A 371 0.14 -5.11 -7.53
C ALA A 371 0.60 -3.92 -6.67
N LYS A 372 1.47 -4.16 -5.68
CA LYS A 372 2.04 -3.10 -4.84
C LYS A 372 3.06 -2.24 -5.57
N ARG A 373 3.83 -2.82 -6.48
CA ARG A 373 4.78 -2.09 -7.32
C ARG A 373 4.08 -1.14 -8.29
N LEU A 374 2.94 -1.54 -8.86
CA LEU A 374 2.08 -0.69 -9.67
C LEU A 374 1.68 0.58 -8.92
N GLN A 375 1.22 0.46 -7.66
CA GLN A 375 0.82 1.62 -6.85
C GLN A 375 2.00 2.60 -6.68
N ARG A 376 3.21 2.08 -6.41
CA ARG A 376 4.45 2.87 -6.31
C ARG A 376 4.84 3.55 -7.62
N TRP A 377 4.73 2.83 -8.74
CA TRP A 377 5.00 3.40 -10.05
C TRP A 377 4.03 4.54 -10.38
N ARG A 378 2.72 4.37 -10.12
CA ARG A 378 1.74 5.43 -10.32
C ARG A 378 2.01 6.65 -9.45
N ALA A 379 2.35 6.46 -8.17
CA ALA A 379 2.75 7.57 -7.31
C ALA A 379 3.98 8.32 -7.85
N THR A 380 5.00 7.58 -8.30
CA THR A 380 6.22 8.17 -8.88
C THR A 380 5.92 8.98 -10.14
N THR A 381 5.12 8.44 -11.06
CA THR A 381 4.80 9.12 -12.32
C THR A 381 3.89 10.32 -12.11
N ALA A 382 2.88 10.21 -11.24
CA ALA A 382 1.98 11.32 -10.91
C ALA A 382 2.71 12.47 -10.20
N ARG A 383 3.58 12.17 -9.22
CA ARG A 383 4.38 13.20 -8.53
C ARG A 383 5.33 13.89 -9.50
N ALA A 384 5.96 13.14 -10.42
CA ALA A 384 6.79 13.72 -11.47
C ALA A 384 6.01 14.63 -12.45
N ALA A 385 4.71 14.39 -12.62
CA ALA A 385 3.80 15.23 -13.41
C ALA A 385 3.24 16.43 -12.62
N GLY A 386 3.63 16.61 -11.35
CA GLY A 386 3.18 17.72 -10.50
C GLY A 386 1.88 17.45 -9.73
N THR A 387 1.33 16.24 -9.77
CA THR A 387 0.16 15.85 -8.98
C THR A 387 0.52 15.77 -7.49
N THR A 388 -0.35 16.27 -6.60
CA THR A 388 -0.23 16.00 -5.16
C THR A 388 -0.44 14.51 -4.89
N VAL A 389 0.57 13.85 -4.32
CA VAL A 389 0.53 12.42 -4.00
C VAL A 389 0.88 12.20 -2.53
N SER A 390 0.01 11.52 -1.81
CA SER A 390 0.30 10.90 -0.52
C SER A 390 0.60 9.42 -0.74
N MET A 391 1.84 9.01 -0.47
CA MET A 391 2.30 7.63 -0.59
C MET A 391 3.29 7.36 0.54
N ASN A 392 2.77 6.90 1.67
CA ASN A 392 3.61 6.58 2.83
C ASN A 392 3.75 5.06 2.96
N VAL A 393 4.92 4.62 3.43
CA VAL A 393 5.14 3.21 3.80
C VAL A 393 4.36 2.92 5.07
N ALA A 394 3.34 2.08 4.95
CA ALA A 394 2.49 1.68 6.05
C ALA A 394 3.17 0.60 6.91
N PRO A 395 2.91 0.55 8.23
CA PRO A 395 3.58 -0.41 9.10
C PRO A 395 3.11 -1.85 8.87
N PRO A 396 3.94 -2.85 9.19
CA PRO A 396 3.51 -4.24 9.27
C PRO A 396 2.34 -4.34 10.25
N THR A 397 1.18 -4.77 9.77
CA THR A 397 -0.07 -4.66 10.54
C THR A 397 -0.76 -6.02 10.64
N ARG A 398 -1.25 -6.36 11.83
CA ARG A 398 -1.95 -7.63 12.12
C ARG A 398 -3.41 -7.61 11.59
N THR A 399 -3.58 -7.47 10.28
CA THR A 399 -4.89 -7.52 9.61
C THR A 399 -5.41 -8.95 9.46
N ARG A 400 -6.73 -9.11 9.27
CA ARG A 400 -7.36 -10.40 8.96
C ARG A 400 -6.74 -11.07 7.73
N SER A 401 -6.40 -10.27 6.70
CA SER A 401 -5.78 -10.77 5.47
C SER A 401 -4.39 -11.35 5.68
N VAL A 402 -3.64 -10.90 6.68
CA VAL A 402 -2.33 -11.46 7.03
C VAL A 402 -2.46 -12.67 7.94
N VAL A 403 -3.29 -12.57 9.00
CA VAL A 403 -3.37 -13.64 10.02
C VAL A 403 -4.02 -14.92 9.53
N LYS A 404 -4.78 -14.88 8.43
CA LYS A 404 -5.29 -16.10 7.77
C LYS A 404 -4.17 -17.03 7.29
N ASN A 405 -2.99 -16.49 6.99
CA ASN A 405 -1.80 -17.28 6.67
C ASN A 405 -1.04 -17.61 7.96
N ARG A 406 -1.09 -18.88 8.38
CA ARG A 406 -0.48 -19.34 9.64
C ARG A 406 1.02 -19.04 9.76
N ALA A 407 1.76 -19.08 8.65
CA ALA A 407 3.20 -18.80 8.66
C ALA A 407 3.48 -17.31 8.90
N LEU A 408 2.69 -16.42 8.27
CA LEU A 408 2.81 -14.98 8.49
C LEU A 408 2.33 -14.58 9.89
N ALA A 409 1.23 -15.17 10.36
CA ALA A 409 0.72 -14.95 11.72
C ALA A 409 1.77 -15.30 12.78
N ALA A 410 2.42 -16.47 12.64
CA ALA A 410 3.49 -16.89 13.54
C ALA A 410 4.72 -15.98 13.44
N ALA A 411 5.10 -15.57 12.23
CA ALA A 411 6.22 -14.63 12.04
C ALA A 411 5.95 -13.29 12.74
N TYR A 412 4.73 -12.76 12.62
CA TYR A 412 4.33 -11.50 13.26
C TYR A 412 4.30 -11.63 14.79
N ALA A 413 3.89 -12.77 15.33
CA ALA A 413 3.96 -13.03 16.76
C ALA A 413 5.41 -13.05 17.30
N GLY A 414 6.38 -13.45 16.47
CA GLY A 414 7.80 -13.47 16.82
C GLY A 414 8.60 -12.21 16.45
N ALA A 415 8.03 -11.30 15.68
CA ALA A 415 8.74 -10.19 15.01
C ALA A 415 9.43 -9.23 15.99
N HIS A 416 8.79 -8.93 17.14
CA HIS A 416 9.35 -8.06 18.19
C HIS A 416 10.72 -8.54 18.70
N ARG A 417 11.02 -9.84 18.66
CA ARG A 417 12.33 -10.40 19.05
C ARG A 417 13.47 -9.99 18.12
N PHE A 418 13.12 -9.48 16.95
CA PHE A 418 14.03 -8.96 15.93
C PHE A 418 13.86 -7.45 15.76
N GLY A 419 13.28 -6.74 16.73
CA GLY A 419 13.13 -5.28 16.68
C GLY A 419 12.15 -4.79 15.62
N VAL A 420 11.18 -5.63 15.24
CA VAL A 420 10.11 -5.26 14.31
C VAL A 420 8.80 -5.14 15.08
N GLU A 421 8.21 -3.95 15.02
CA GLU A 421 6.92 -3.62 15.64
C GLU A 421 5.79 -4.01 14.69
N ILE A 422 4.81 -4.77 15.19
CA ILE A 422 3.62 -5.17 14.44
C ILE A 422 2.42 -4.42 14.98
N PHE A 423 1.90 -3.52 14.17
CA PHE A 423 0.84 -2.61 14.56
C PHE A 423 -0.53 -3.31 14.56
N GLU A 424 -1.42 -2.81 15.42
CA GLU A 424 -2.85 -3.12 15.35
C GLU A 424 -3.48 -2.35 14.18
N PRO A 425 -4.48 -2.93 13.47
CA PRO A 425 -5.15 -2.25 12.36
C PRO A 425 -5.64 -0.83 12.71
N ALA A 426 -6.21 -0.65 13.90
CA ALA A 426 -6.69 0.66 14.34
C ALA A 426 -5.57 1.70 14.51
N THR A 427 -4.39 1.29 14.98
CA THR A 427 -3.22 2.16 15.09
C THR A 427 -2.76 2.58 13.69
N SER A 428 -2.57 1.61 12.79
CA SER A 428 -2.11 1.89 11.43
C SER A 428 -3.11 2.75 10.65
N ASN A 429 -4.41 2.48 10.81
CA ASN A 429 -5.50 3.24 10.19
C ASN A 429 -5.40 4.73 10.52
N VAL A 430 -5.31 5.06 11.81
CA VAL A 430 -5.24 6.44 12.28
C VAL A 430 -3.89 7.09 11.91
N LEU A 431 -2.78 6.35 12.05
CA LEU A 431 -1.46 6.86 11.69
C LEU A 431 -1.38 7.22 10.20
N MET A 432 -1.84 6.32 9.31
CA MET A 432 -1.82 6.57 7.87
C MET A 432 -2.83 7.63 7.44
N ALA A 433 -3.99 7.73 8.11
CA ALA A 433 -4.92 8.83 7.88
C ALA A 433 -4.33 10.18 8.29
N ALA A 434 -3.54 10.24 9.38
CA ALA A 434 -2.85 11.46 9.79
C ALA A 434 -1.78 11.87 8.77
N LEU A 435 -0.99 10.93 8.23
CA LEU A 435 -0.03 11.24 7.16
C LEU A 435 -0.73 11.70 5.88
N LEU A 436 -1.86 11.09 5.51
CA LEU A 436 -2.69 11.59 4.41
C LEU A 436 -3.12 13.05 4.63
N VAL A 437 -3.61 13.37 5.83
CA VAL A 437 -4.01 14.74 6.19
C VAL A 437 -2.83 15.71 6.08
N HIS A 438 -1.66 15.30 6.60
CA HIS A 438 -0.42 16.07 6.50
C HIS A 438 -0.04 16.36 5.04
N ASP A 439 0.04 15.32 4.22
CA ASP A 439 0.42 15.43 2.81
C ASP A 439 -0.55 16.34 2.04
N LEU A 440 -1.85 16.24 2.29
CA LEU A 440 -2.84 17.07 1.59
C LEU A 440 -2.73 18.56 1.94
N HIS A 441 -2.33 18.90 3.16
CA HIS A 441 -2.15 20.29 3.61
C HIS A 441 -0.77 20.87 3.30
N THR A 442 0.22 20.01 3.01
CA THR A 442 1.59 20.43 2.68
C THR A 442 1.94 20.30 1.20
N GLY A 443 0.99 19.88 0.36
CA GLY A 443 1.21 19.69 -1.08
C GLY A 443 1.94 18.39 -1.44
N GLY A 444 1.89 17.38 -0.57
CA GLY A 444 2.55 16.07 -0.73
C GLY A 444 3.91 15.99 -0.04
N GLY A 445 4.19 16.89 0.90
CA GLY A 445 5.49 17.02 1.54
C GLY A 445 6.54 17.72 0.67
N PRO A 446 7.82 17.71 1.08
CA PRO A 446 8.89 18.40 0.36
C PRO A 446 9.19 17.74 -1.00
N ALA A 447 9.66 18.55 -1.93
CA ALA A 447 10.20 18.05 -3.19
C ALA A 447 11.59 17.45 -2.96
N HIS A 448 11.76 16.17 -3.31
CA HIS A 448 13.04 15.50 -3.26
C HIS A 448 13.66 15.34 -4.65
N GLU A 449 14.99 15.19 -4.70
CA GLU A 449 15.72 15.03 -5.95
C GLU A 449 15.44 13.67 -6.61
N HIS A 450 15.24 12.62 -5.80
CA HIS A 450 15.06 11.26 -6.28
C HIS A 450 13.79 10.61 -5.72
N PRO A 451 13.00 9.88 -6.54
CA PRO A 451 11.79 9.19 -6.09
C PRO A 451 11.91 8.27 -4.85
N TRP A 452 13.06 7.66 -4.58
CA TRP A 452 13.19 6.80 -3.39
C TRP A 452 13.17 7.62 -2.10
N GLN A 453 13.57 8.89 -2.17
CA GLN A 453 13.54 9.81 -1.02
C GLN A 453 12.08 10.13 -0.66
N ASP A 454 11.22 10.33 -1.67
CA ASP A 454 9.77 10.48 -1.45
C ASP A 454 9.18 9.25 -0.76
N GLU A 455 9.60 8.04 -1.13
CA GLU A 455 9.14 6.78 -0.49
C GLU A 455 9.68 6.60 0.93
N SER A 456 10.89 7.10 1.20
CA SER A 456 11.52 7.03 2.52
C SER A 456 10.99 8.07 3.49
N TYR A 457 10.56 9.22 2.97
CA TYR A 457 9.99 10.31 3.74
C TYR A 457 8.68 9.86 4.38
N GLU A 458 8.52 10.15 5.67
CA GLU A 458 7.36 9.76 6.47
C GLU A 458 7.08 8.25 6.59
N ALA A 459 8.06 7.40 6.26
CA ALA A 459 7.89 5.97 6.31
C ALA A 459 7.66 5.45 7.74
N ALA A 460 6.56 4.74 7.95
CA ALA A 460 6.27 3.99 9.17
C ALA A 460 6.56 2.50 8.95
N HIS A 461 7.82 2.14 8.75
CA HIS A 461 8.22 0.80 8.30
C HIS A 461 8.28 -0.29 9.40
N GLY A 462 7.86 0.04 10.63
CA GLY A 462 7.80 -0.90 11.76
C GLY A 462 9.15 -1.48 12.19
N GLY A 463 10.26 -0.79 11.93
CA GLY A 463 11.61 -1.31 12.26
C GLY A 463 12.30 -2.12 11.16
N LEU A 464 11.60 -2.49 10.08
CA LEU A 464 12.17 -3.35 9.02
C LEU A 464 13.43 -2.77 8.36
N TRP A 465 13.57 -1.45 8.28
CA TRP A 465 14.74 -0.81 7.70
C TRP A 465 15.90 -0.63 8.68
N ARG A 466 15.63 -0.61 9.98
CA ARG A 466 16.58 -0.23 11.04
C ARG A 466 17.00 -1.39 11.93
N THR A 467 16.41 -2.59 11.73
CA THR A 467 16.80 -3.80 12.48
C THR A 467 18.18 -4.34 12.08
N ALA A 468 18.80 -5.11 12.98
CA ALA A 468 20.11 -5.71 12.83
C ALA A 468 20.23 -6.69 11.64
N TYR A 469 19.16 -7.41 11.32
CA TYR A 469 19.19 -8.54 10.40
C TYR A 469 18.35 -8.31 9.15
N ALA A 470 18.83 -8.81 8.01
CA ALA A 470 18.03 -8.82 6.80
C ALA A 470 16.72 -9.59 7.06
N PRO A 471 15.53 -9.02 6.78
CA PRO A 471 14.24 -9.59 7.17
C PRO A 471 14.08 -11.06 6.77
N ARG A 472 14.42 -11.41 5.52
CA ARG A 472 14.33 -12.80 5.02
C ARG A 472 15.23 -13.79 5.76
N SER A 473 16.33 -13.33 6.36
CA SER A 473 17.25 -14.17 7.14
C SER A 473 16.79 -14.41 8.58
N ALA A 474 15.81 -13.64 9.06
CA ALA A 474 15.26 -13.72 10.41
C ALA A 474 13.81 -14.26 10.44
N LEU A 475 13.05 -14.07 9.37
CA LEU A 475 11.60 -14.38 9.30
C LEU A 475 11.26 -15.83 9.69
N GLY A 476 12.03 -16.81 9.22
CA GLY A 476 11.82 -18.21 9.57
C GLY A 476 12.02 -18.50 11.06
N LEU A 477 12.98 -17.84 11.70
CA LEU A 477 13.20 -17.95 13.15
C LEU A 477 12.10 -17.24 13.92
N ALA A 478 11.64 -16.07 13.46
CA ALA A 478 10.50 -15.37 14.03
C ALA A 478 9.24 -16.25 14.02
N ALA A 479 8.96 -16.94 12.91
CA ALA A 479 7.83 -17.86 12.81
C ALA A 479 7.92 -19.03 13.81
N LEU A 480 9.10 -19.64 13.95
CA LEU A 480 9.31 -20.73 14.91
C LEU A 480 9.11 -20.27 16.37
N LEU A 481 9.67 -19.12 16.73
CA LEU A 481 9.55 -18.55 18.08
C LEU A 481 8.12 -18.10 18.39
N GLY A 482 7.43 -17.50 17.42
CA GLY A 482 6.03 -17.11 17.56
C GLY A 482 5.11 -18.33 17.72
N TYR A 483 5.37 -19.42 17.01
CA TYR A 483 4.61 -20.66 17.17
C TYR A 483 4.81 -21.34 18.53
N GLY A 484 6.03 -21.31 19.07
CA GLY A 484 6.33 -21.83 20.41
C GLY A 484 5.63 -21.03 21.52
N ALA A 485 5.54 -19.70 21.37
CA ALA A 485 4.89 -18.82 22.34
C ALA A 485 3.35 -18.89 22.32
N ALA A 486 2.74 -19.40 21.26
CA ALA A 486 1.28 -19.57 21.15
C ALA A 486 0.77 -20.91 21.71
N ARG A 487 1.68 -21.77 22.20
CA ARG A 487 1.38 -23.11 22.74
C ARG A 487 1.66 -23.26 24.23
N GLY A 488 2.31 -22.28 24.84
CA GLY A 488 2.42 -22.13 26.30
C GLY A 488 1.53 -20.98 26.73
#